data_AF-A0A0H3LU35-F1
#
_entry.id   AF-A0A0H3LU35-F1
#
_cell.length_a   1.000
_cell.length_b   1.000
_cell.length_c   1.000
_cell.angle_alpha   90.00
_cell.angle_beta   90.00
_cell.angle_gamma   90.00
#
_symmetry.space_group_name_H-M   'P 1'
#
loop_
_entity.id
_entity.type
_entity.pdbx_description
1 polymer ?
#
loop_
_entity_poly.entity_id
_entity_poly.type
_entity_poly.pdbx_seq_one_letter_code
_entity_poly.pdbx_strand_id
1 'polypeptide(L)'
;MRKIHEHKVDSFNELLDVHANDERTAGGAAYHYVIEVPGAPDTNIIFQNGDPKLVGPRGITMEALLAVLADRLRGFQGGAFPCHENANALLHVEAALAALKWRILRLSTDRQPADAACPNC
;
A
#
# COMPACT_ATOMS: atom_id res chain seq x y z
N MET A 1 9.60 -12.01 13.04
CA MET A 1 9.47 -10.90 12.09
C MET A 1 10.39 -11.16 10.91
N ARG A 2 9.92 -10.93 9.69
CA ARG A 2 10.71 -11.09 8.45
C ARG A 2 11.35 -9.75 8.06
N LYS A 3 12.65 -9.75 7.79
CA LYS A 3 13.38 -8.57 7.28
C LYS A 3 13.14 -8.34 5.79
N ILE A 4 13.12 -7.08 5.38
CA ILE A 4 13.02 -6.59 3.99
C ILE A 4 14.29 -5.77 3.72
N HIS A 5 14.95 -6.00 2.59
CA HIS A 5 16.29 -5.46 2.29
C HIS A 5 16.34 -4.64 1.00
N GLU A 6 15.27 -4.65 0.21
CA GLU A 6 15.21 -4.06 -1.13
C GLU A 6 15.33 -2.52 -1.12
N HIS A 7 15.14 -1.88 0.03
CA HIS A 7 15.33 -0.43 0.18
C HIS A 7 16.80 -0.03 0.37
N LYS A 8 17.71 -0.98 0.63
CA LYS A 8 19.13 -0.74 0.91
C LYS A 8 19.88 -0.37 -0.38
N VAL A 9 19.91 0.92 -0.72
CA VAL A 9 20.49 1.43 -1.99
C VAL A 9 21.64 2.42 -1.82
N ASP A 10 21.82 2.98 -0.62
CA ASP A 10 22.90 3.90 -0.28
C ASP A 10 23.20 3.87 1.22
N SER A 11 24.24 4.61 1.65
CA SER A 11 24.67 4.64 3.05
C SER A 11 23.60 5.15 4.03
N PHE A 12 22.62 5.93 3.57
CA PHE A 12 21.54 6.39 4.42
C PHE A 12 20.48 5.29 4.60
N ASN A 13 20.08 4.65 3.51
CA ASN A 13 19.13 3.53 3.55
C ASN A 13 19.69 2.33 4.32
N GLU A 14 21.02 2.14 4.33
CA GLU A 14 21.67 1.14 5.19
C GLU A 14 21.36 1.31 6.68
N LEU A 15 21.06 2.54 7.13
CA LEU A 15 20.71 2.82 8.53
C LEU A 15 19.26 2.47 8.87
N LEU A 16 18.38 2.33 7.87
CA LEU A 16 16.95 2.09 8.08
C LEU A 16 16.67 0.61 8.11
N ASP A 17 15.98 0.08 9.11
CA ASP A 17 15.61 -1.33 9.15
C ASP A 17 14.11 -1.52 8.92
N VAL A 18 13.77 -2.40 7.97
CA VAL A 18 12.39 -2.63 7.54
C VAL A 18 11.98 -4.06 7.85
N HIS A 19 10.88 -4.20 8.58
CA HIS A 19 10.38 -5.48 9.06
C HIS A 19 8.91 -5.66 8.72
N ALA A 20 8.55 -6.87 8.31
CA ALA A 20 7.16 -7.32 8.28
C ALA A 20 6.90 -8.20 9.50
N ASN A 21 5.78 -7.97 10.19
CA ASN A 21 5.32 -8.92 11.19
C ASN A 21 5.03 -10.29 10.52
N ASP A 22 5.18 -11.36 11.29
CA ASP A 22 5.02 -12.73 10.78
C ASP A 22 3.54 -13.11 10.64
N GLU A 23 2.66 -12.47 11.42
CA GLU A 23 1.22 -12.67 11.30
C GLU A 23 0.72 -12.23 9.93
N ARG A 24 0.08 -13.17 9.23
CA ARG A 24 -0.48 -12.97 7.91
C ARG A 24 -1.99 -12.79 7.99
N THR A 25 -2.51 -11.94 7.13
CA THR A 25 -3.93 -11.90 6.78
C THR A 25 -4.37 -13.21 6.12
N ALA A 26 -5.68 -13.44 6.02
CA ALA A 26 -6.23 -14.55 5.24
C ALA A 26 -5.78 -14.55 3.77
N GLY A 27 -5.39 -13.39 3.23
CA GLY A 27 -4.83 -13.25 1.88
C GLY A 27 -3.32 -13.53 1.77
N GLY A 28 -2.67 -13.97 2.85
CA GLY A 28 -1.26 -14.38 2.85
C GLY A 28 -0.24 -13.24 2.97
N ALA A 29 -0.67 -11.98 3.00
CA ALA A 29 0.20 -10.81 3.22
C ALA A 29 0.27 -10.43 4.70
N ALA A 30 1.41 -9.90 5.16
CA ALA A 30 1.47 -9.21 6.47
C ALA A 30 0.54 -7.99 6.45
N TYR A 31 -0.06 -7.69 7.60
CA TYR A 31 -0.83 -6.46 7.77
C TYR A 31 -0.07 -5.38 8.55
N HIS A 32 1.05 -5.70 9.19
CA HIS A 32 1.83 -4.75 9.97
C HIS A 32 3.29 -4.78 9.55
N TYR A 33 3.81 -3.60 9.22
CA TYR A 33 5.19 -3.35 8.86
C TYR A 33 5.75 -2.22 9.74
N VAL A 34 7.04 -2.29 10.03
CA VAL A 34 7.75 -1.30 10.84
C VAL A 34 9.00 -0.85 10.08
N ILE A 35 9.24 0.46 10.07
CA ILE A 35 10.49 1.06 9.61
C ILE A 35 11.15 1.71 10.83
N GLU A 36 12.29 1.18 11.22
CA GLU A 36 13.10 1.67 12.33
C GLU A 36 14.09 2.71 11.81
N VAL A 37 14.18 3.83 12.51
CA VAL A 37 15.08 4.95 12.17
C VAL A 37 15.94 5.27 13.39
N PRO A 38 17.27 5.15 13.31
CA PRO A 38 18.14 5.43 14.46
C PRO A 38 17.92 6.84 15.03
N GLY A 39 17.57 6.91 16.32
CA GLY A 39 17.36 8.17 17.02
C GLY A 39 16.02 8.86 16.75
N ALA A 40 15.09 8.21 16.04
CA ALA A 40 13.73 8.70 15.82
C ALA A 40 12.67 7.62 16.14
N PRO A 41 11.41 8.00 16.38
CA PRO A 41 10.34 7.04 16.58
C PRO A 41 10.11 6.17 15.34
N ASP A 42 9.80 4.90 15.57
CA ASP A 42 9.50 3.95 14.51
C ASP A 42 8.26 4.35 13.71
N THR A 43 8.31 4.11 12.41
CA THR A 43 7.15 4.31 11.53
C THR A 43 6.38 3.00 11.37
N ASN A 44 5.16 2.99 11.89
CA ASN A 44 4.24 1.85 11.79
C ASN A 44 3.33 1.98 10.56
N ILE A 45 3.38 0.98 9.68
CA ILE A 45 2.49 0.87 8.52
C ILE A 45 1.56 -0.30 8.77
N ILE A 46 0.32 0.01 9.16
CA ILE A 46 -0.72 -0.97 9.49
C ILE A 46 -1.74 -0.96 8.36
N PHE A 47 -1.77 -2.02 7.56
CA PHE A 47 -2.77 -2.24 6.54
C PHE A 47 -4.08 -2.75 7.14
N GLN A 48 -5.18 -2.41 6.47
CA GLN A 48 -6.50 -2.92 6.79
C GLN A 48 -6.48 -4.46 6.85
N ASN A 49 -6.92 -4.99 7.99
CA ASN A 49 -7.08 -6.42 8.21
C ASN A 49 -8.55 -6.75 8.47
N GLY A 50 -9.13 -7.63 7.64
CA GLY A 50 -10.55 -7.95 7.64
C GLY A 50 -11.42 -6.99 6.80
N ASP A 51 -12.65 -7.40 6.50
CA ASP A 51 -13.61 -6.61 5.71
C ASP A 51 -13.96 -5.30 6.44
N PRO A 52 -13.65 -4.12 5.87
CA PRO A 52 -14.01 -2.83 6.46
C PRO A 52 -15.49 -2.69 6.82
N LYS A 53 -16.39 -3.39 6.12
CA LYS A 53 -17.82 -3.37 6.41
C LYS A 53 -18.20 -4.11 7.69
N LEU A 54 -17.38 -5.06 8.12
CA LEU A 54 -17.63 -5.88 9.30
C LEU A 54 -16.86 -5.37 10.52
N VAL A 55 -15.60 -4.98 10.35
CA VAL A 55 -14.71 -4.62 11.47
C VAL A 55 -14.38 -3.13 11.56
N GLY A 56 -14.88 -2.34 10.62
CA GLY A 56 -14.55 -0.93 10.46
C GLY A 56 -13.15 -0.69 9.87
N PRO A 57 -12.77 0.59 9.67
CA PRO A 57 -11.41 0.95 9.26
C PRO A 57 -10.43 0.73 10.42
N ARG A 58 -9.47 -0.17 10.23
CA ARG A 58 -8.42 -0.54 11.21
C ARG A 58 -7.00 -0.39 10.67
N GLY A 59 -6.86 0.16 9.47
CA GLY A 59 -5.56 0.39 8.83
C GLY A 59 -5.69 1.12 7.50
N ILE A 60 -4.55 1.31 6.85
CA ILE A 60 -4.47 1.93 5.54
C ILE A 60 -4.67 0.91 4.42
N THR A 61 -4.80 1.38 3.18
CA THR A 61 -4.79 0.52 2.00
C THR A 61 -3.53 0.73 1.18
N MET A 62 -3.24 -0.21 0.27
CA MET A 62 -2.14 -0.06 -0.68
C MET A 62 -2.32 1.20 -1.55
N GLU A 63 -3.56 1.48 -1.95
CA GLU A 63 -3.91 2.65 -2.77
C GLU A 63 -3.59 3.95 -2.05
N ALA A 64 -3.89 4.05 -0.76
CA ALA A 64 -3.57 5.23 0.05
C ALA A 64 -2.05 5.43 0.18
N LEU A 65 -1.29 4.35 0.44
CA LEU A 65 0.17 4.45 0.54
C LEU A 65 0.83 4.81 -0.80
N LEU A 66 0.38 4.21 -1.91
CA LEU A 66 0.85 4.57 -3.25
C LEU A 66 0.52 6.03 -3.61
N ALA A 67 -0.64 6.55 -3.19
CA ALA A 67 -0.98 7.95 -3.40
C ALA A 67 -0.03 8.91 -2.67
N VAL A 68 0.38 8.59 -1.44
CA VAL A 68 1.40 9.36 -0.69
C VAL A 68 2.74 9.33 -1.42
N LEU A 69 3.18 8.17 -1.90
CA LEU A 69 4.43 8.05 -2.65
C LEU A 69 4.39 8.81 -3.97
N ALA A 70 3.27 8.75 -4.70
CA ALA A 70 3.07 9.51 -5.93
C ALA A 70 3.11 11.02 -5.68
N ASP A 71 2.42 11.50 -4.63
CA ASP A 71 2.42 12.92 -4.26
C ASP A 71 3.84 13.42 -3.95
N ARG A 72 4.60 12.65 -3.16
CA ARG A 72 6.00 12.95 -2.84
C ARG A 72 6.89 13.03 -4.09
N LEU A 73 6.72 12.09 -5.03
CA LEU A 73 7.46 12.09 -6.29
C LEU A 73 7.09 13.28 -7.19
N ARG A 74 5.80 13.65 -7.27
CA ARG A 74 5.37 14.88 -7.96
C ARG A 74 6.01 16.13 -7.35
N GLY A 75 6.10 16.18 -6.02
CA GLY A 75 6.80 17.25 -5.31
C GLY A 75 8.27 17.37 -5.71
N PHE A 76 9.01 16.25 -5.77
CA PHE A 76 10.40 16.27 -6.23
C PHE A 76 10.53 16.64 -7.72
N GLN A 77 9.66 16.11 -8.57
CA GLN A 77 9.67 16.39 -10.01
C GLN A 77 9.28 17.84 -10.34
N GLY A 78 8.44 18.47 -9.51
CA GLY A 78 8.09 19.90 -9.63
C GLY A 78 9.00 20.85 -8.85
N GLY A 79 9.97 20.31 -8.10
CA GLY A 79 10.84 21.06 -7.20
C GLY A 79 12.11 21.59 -7.87
N ALA A 80 13.10 21.93 -7.04
CA ALA A 80 14.36 22.53 -7.48
C ALA A 80 15.30 21.56 -8.22
N PHE A 81 15.11 20.24 -8.07
CA PHE A 81 16.00 19.22 -8.61
C PHE A 81 15.21 18.07 -9.27
N PRO A 82 14.52 18.33 -10.39
CA PRO A 82 13.85 17.27 -11.14
C PRO A 82 14.87 16.34 -11.82
N CYS A 83 14.56 15.05 -11.93
CA CYS A 83 15.38 14.09 -12.67
C CYS A 83 14.53 13.08 -13.45
N HIS A 84 15.18 12.28 -14.30
CA HIS A 84 14.49 11.27 -15.11
C HIS A 84 14.00 10.12 -14.23
N GLU A 85 14.82 9.69 -13.27
CA GLU A 85 14.56 8.56 -12.39
C GLU A 85 13.31 8.79 -11.54
N ASN A 86 13.12 10.02 -11.04
CA ASN A 86 11.92 10.41 -10.30
C ASN A 86 10.67 10.35 -11.18
N ALA A 87 10.75 10.84 -12.43
CA ALA A 87 9.64 10.76 -13.37
C ALA A 87 9.28 9.30 -13.71
N ASN A 88 10.29 8.44 -13.91
CA ASN A 88 10.09 7.03 -14.19
C ASN A 88 9.48 6.29 -12.99
N ALA A 89 9.98 6.57 -11.77
CA ALA A 89 9.39 6.03 -10.55
C ALA A 89 7.93 6.46 -10.39
N LEU A 90 7.59 7.73 -10.65
CA LEU A 90 6.23 8.25 -10.58
C LEU A 90 5.30 7.50 -11.55
N LEU A 91 5.72 7.32 -12.80
CA LEU A 91 4.96 6.56 -13.81
C LEU A 91 4.61 5.15 -13.29
N HIS A 92 5.58 4.44 -12.71
CA HIS A 92 5.36 3.08 -12.21
C HIS A 92 4.45 3.04 -10.97
N VAL A 93 4.57 4.02 -10.07
CA VAL A 93 3.67 4.14 -8.92
C VAL A 93 2.24 4.42 -9.37
N GLU A 94 2.04 5.30 -10.35
CA GLU A 94 0.72 5.60 -10.92
C GLU A 94 0.11 4.39 -11.67
N ALA A 95 0.94 3.64 -12.40
CA ALA A 95 0.52 2.42 -13.07
C ALA A 95 0.08 1.33 -12.06
N ALA A 96 0.83 1.15 -10.96
CA ALA A 96 0.44 0.25 -9.88
C ALA A 96 -0.90 0.66 -9.25
N LEU A 97 -1.08 1.96 -8.99
CA LEU A 97 -2.34 2.49 -8.46
C LEU A 97 -3.51 2.25 -9.43
N ALA A 98 -3.30 2.45 -10.73
CA ALA A 98 -4.32 2.18 -11.75
C ALA A 98 -4.71 0.70 -11.77
N ALA A 99 -3.74 -0.23 -11.70
CA ALA A 99 -4.01 -1.66 -11.66
C ALA A 99 -4.87 -2.07 -10.45
N LEU A 100 -4.61 -1.49 -9.27
CA LEU A 100 -5.43 -1.73 -8.08
C LEU A 100 -6.86 -1.18 -8.22
N LYS A 101 -7.03 0.00 -8.81
CA LYS A 101 -8.35 0.57 -9.13
C LYS A 101 -9.14 -0.31 -10.08
N TRP A 102 -8.50 -0.82 -11.14
CA TRP A 102 -9.12 -1.76 -12.09
C TRP A 102 -9.58 -3.04 -11.41
N ARG A 103 -8.77 -3.59 -10.49
CA ARG A 103 -9.16 -4.75 -9.68
C ARG A 103 -10.44 -4.48 -8.89
N ILE A 104 -10.54 -3.32 -8.23
CA ILE A 104 -11.73 -2.94 -7.45
C ILE A 104 -12.95 -2.79 -8.36
N LEU A 105 -12.80 -2.12 -9.49
CA LEU A 105 -13.88 -1.95 -10.47
C LEU A 105 -14.39 -3.31 -10.97
N ARG A 106 -13.50 -4.20 -11.39
CA ARG A 106 -13.86 -5.56 -11.80
C ARG A 106 -14.67 -6.30 -10.73
N LEU A 107 -14.18 -6.29 -9.48
CA LEU A 107 -14.88 -6.93 -8.34
C LEU A 107 -16.22 -6.26 -7.97
N SER A 108 -16.44 -5.01 -8.37
CA SER A 108 -17.71 -4.31 -8.17
C SER A 108 -18.71 -4.62 -9.28
N THR A 109 -18.24 -4.81 -10.52
CA THR A 109 -19.06 -5.13 -11.69
C THR A 109 -19.47 -6.60 -11.74
N ASP A 110 -18.60 -7.51 -11.28
CA ASP A 110 -18.87 -8.96 -11.28
C ASP A 110 -19.80 -9.42 -10.14
N ARG A 111 -20.21 -8.52 -9.23
CA ARG A 111 -21.29 -8.82 -8.27
C ARG A 111 -22.64 -8.72 -8.98
N GLN A 112 -23.08 -9.81 -9.60
CA GLN A 112 -24.51 -10.01 -9.85
C GLN A 112 -25.27 -9.98 -8.51
N PRO A 113 -26.50 -9.44 -8.46
CA PRO A 113 -27.35 -9.58 -7.28
C PRO A 113 -27.75 -11.05 -7.17
N ALA A 114 -27.06 -11.81 -6.34
CA ALA A 114 -27.68 -12.96 -5.72
C ALA A 114 -28.81 -12.42 -4.82
N ASP A 115 -30.01 -12.97 -4.95
CA ASP A 115 -31.18 -12.80 -4.07
C ASP A 115 -32.19 -11.67 -4.39
N ALA A 116 -32.58 -11.55 -5.67
CA ALA A 116 -33.92 -11.08 -6.03
C ALA A 116 -34.83 -12.24 -6.45
N ALA A 117 -34.85 -13.33 -5.67
CA ALA A 117 -35.88 -14.36 -5.77
C ALA A 117 -36.98 -14.07 -4.74
N CYS A 118 -38.15 -13.76 -5.26
CA CYS A 118 -39.41 -13.46 -4.58
C CYS A 118 -39.75 -14.47 -3.45
N PRO A 119 -40.07 -14.03 -2.22
CA PRO A 119 -40.48 -14.94 -1.14
C PRO A 119 -41.95 -15.40 -1.22
N ASN A 120 -42.59 -15.33 -2.39
CA ASN A 120 -43.95 -15.86 -2.62
C ASN A 120 -43.97 -16.94 -3.71
N CYS A 121 -43.07 -17.92 -3.63
CA CYS A 121 -43.19 -19.21 -4.30
C CYS A 121 -43.07 -20.33 -3.28
#